data_AF-A0A358NKH1-F1
#
_entry.id   AF-A0A358NKH1-F1
#
_cell.length_a   1.000
_cell.length_b   1.000
_cell.length_c   1.000
_cell.angle_alpha   90.00
_cell.angle_beta   90.00
_cell.angle_gamma   90.00
#
_symmetry.space_group_name_H-M   'P 1'
#
loop_
_entity.id
_entity.type
_entity.pdbx_description
1 polymer ?
#
loop_
_entity_poly.entity_id
_entity_poly.type
_entity_poly.pdbx_seq_one_letter_code
_entity_poly.pdbx_strand_id
1 'polypeptide(L)'
;DNNPPENALDWQGNPWNGKASEEKGAHPNSRFTAPAKNCPCISKEWESPEGVPISAIIFGGRRAKTAPLVYQSRSWQHGVFVGSSLASETTAAAAGKVGVVRRDPMAMLPFCGYNMGEYFGHWLNMGKKAGNPPKIFHVNWFRTNDEGDFLWPGYGENFRVLEWIIKRCEDGVGAEESLIGFIPKAEDINTEELDVSEDVLKGLLTIDVESWLEDIDSIGEFYNKIGDTLPEGLKEELSLLKQNLTNACEGSIA
;
A
#
# COMPACT_ATOMS: atom_id res chain seq x y z
N ASP A 1 22.43 -3.96 -10.83
CA ASP A 1 23.58 -4.86 -10.60
C ASP A 1 24.82 -4.08 -10.97
N ASN A 2 25.82 -4.03 -10.09
CA ASN A 2 27.03 -3.24 -10.33
C ASN A 2 28.05 -3.97 -11.21
N ASN A 3 27.74 -5.19 -11.67
CA ASN A 3 28.63 -5.94 -12.56
C ASN A 3 27.85 -6.72 -13.65
N PRO A 4 27.20 -6.03 -14.60
CA PRO A 4 26.44 -6.71 -15.65
C PRO A 4 27.36 -7.50 -16.61
N PRO A 5 26.92 -8.65 -17.14
CA PRO A 5 27.76 -9.51 -17.98
C PRO A 5 28.02 -8.91 -19.36
N GLU A 6 29.24 -9.07 -19.87
CA GLU A 6 29.65 -8.53 -21.18
C GLU A 6 29.37 -9.47 -22.36
N ASN A 7 29.27 -10.77 -22.10
CA ASN A 7 29.09 -11.82 -23.10
C ASN A 7 27.87 -12.67 -22.76
N ALA A 8 26.69 -12.11 -22.95
CA ALA A 8 25.42 -12.78 -22.68
C ALA A 8 24.52 -12.76 -23.92
N LEU A 9 23.35 -13.39 -23.80
CA LEU A 9 22.26 -13.27 -24.76
C LEU A 9 21.13 -12.48 -24.10
N ASP A 10 20.47 -11.60 -24.86
CA ASP A 10 19.24 -10.98 -24.42
C ASP A 10 18.07 -12.01 -24.40
N TRP A 11 16.91 -11.57 -23.92
CA TRP A 11 15.70 -12.38 -23.85
C TRP A 11 15.13 -12.79 -25.22
N GLN A 12 15.61 -12.21 -26.32
CA GLN A 12 15.26 -12.57 -27.70
C GLN A 12 16.30 -13.52 -28.33
N GLY A 13 17.42 -13.79 -27.64
CA GLY A 13 18.50 -14.65 -28.10
C GLY A 13 19.61 -13.94 -28.87
N ASN A 14 19.64 -12.60 -28.90
CA ASN A 14 20.70 -11.83 -29.58
C ASN A 14 21.91 -11.63 -28.66
N PRO A 15 23.14 -11.48 -29.19
CA PRO A 15 24.29 -11.08 -28.40
C PRO A 15 24.02 -9.79 -27.61
N TRP A 16 24.27 -9.82 -26.31
CA TRP A 16 24.02 -8.71 -25.39
C TRP A 16 25.22 -8.48 -24.46
N ASN A 17 25.63 -7.21 -24.37
CA ASN A 17 26.67 -6.75 -23.45
C ASN A 17 26.04 -5.75 -22.48
N GLY A 18 25.90 -6.15 -21.23
CA GLY A 18 25.23 -5.34 -20.21
C GLY A 18 26.01 -4.13 -19.72
N LYS A 19 27.27 -3.93 -20.13
CA LYS A 19 28.04 -2.70 -19.89
C LYS A 19 27.90 -1.66 -21.01
N ALA A 20 27.44 -2.07 -22.19
CA ALA A 20 27.39 -1.21 -23.37
C ALA A 20 25.99 -1.07 -24.01
N SER A 21 25.10 -2.03 -23.78
CA SER A 21 23.77 -2.03 -24.39
C SER A 21 22.84 -1.04 -23.69
N GLU A 22 22.09 -0.26 -24.48
CA GLU A 22 20.98 0.57 -24.00
C GLU A 22 19.69 -0.24 -23.80
N GLU A 23 19.62 -1.44 -24.36
CA GLU A 23 18.48 -2.34 -24.27
C GLU A 23 18.58 -3.27 -23.06
N LYS A 24 17.42 -3.64 -22.49
CA LYS A 24 17.38 -4.56 -21.34
C LYS A 24 17.68 -5.99 -21.78
N GLY A 25 18.68 -6.62 -21.14
CA GLY A 25 19.02 -8.03 -21.38
C GLY A 25 17.90 -9.01 -21.00
N ALA A 26 17.03 -8.64 -20.06
CA ALA A 26 15.84 -9.41 -19.70
C ALA A 26 14.56 -8.62 -19.99
N HIS A 27 13.50 -9.32 -20.40
CA HIS A 27 12.18 -8.70 -20.54
C HIS A 27 11.73 -8.08 -19.20
N PRO A 28 11.10 -6.89 -19.16
CA PRO A 28 10.67 -6.23 -17.91
C PRO A 28 9.72 -7.06 -17.03
N ASN A 29 9.02 -8.02 -17.64
CA ASN A 29 8.14 -8.98 -16.95
C ASN A 29 8.71 -10.42 -16.97
N SER A 30 10.03 -10.58 -17.12
CA SER A 30 10.70 -11.89 -17.01
C SER A 30 10.46 -12.50 -15.62
N ARG A 31 10.45 -13.84 -15.53
CA ARG A 31 10.04 -14.58 -14.34
C ARG A 31 11.07 -15.65 -13.99
N PHE A 32 11.22 -15.90 -12.70
CA PHE A 32 11.77 -17.16 -12.20
C PHE A 32 10.60 -18.04 -11.73
N THR A 33 10.72 -19.35 -11.89
CA THR A 33 9.78 -20.33 -11.32
C THR A 33 10.60 -21.30 -10.49
N ALA A 34 10.36 -21.31 -9.18
CA ALA A 34 11.09 -22.13 -8.23
C ALA A 34 10.14 -22.76 -7.20
N PRO A 35 10.42 -23.98 -6.69
CA PRO A 35 9.62 -24.59 -5.64
C PRO A 35 9.67 -23.76 -4.34
N ALA A 36 8.50 -23.47 -3.74
CA ALA A 36 8.41 -22.71 -2.50
C ALA A 36 9.25 -23.32 -1.36
N LYS A 37 9.26 -24.66 -1.24
CA LYS A 37 10.05 -25.42 -0.25
C LYS A 37 11.55 -25.15 -0.24
N ASN A 38 12.10 -24.54 -1.30
CA ASN A 38 13.51 -24.18 -1.38
C ASN A 38 13.79 -22.78 -0.76
N CYS A 39 12.77 -22.04 -0.35
CA CYS A 39 12.92 -20.76 0.33
C CYS A 39 13.51 -20.98 1.74
N PRO A 40 14.71 -20.45 2.05
CA PRO A 40 15.41 -20.75 3.31
C PRO A 40 14.71 -20.18 4.55
N CYS A 41 13.80 -19.23 4.37
CA CYS A 41 13.00 -18.62 5.42
C CYS A 41 11.52 -19.02 5.37
N ILE A 42 11.17 -20.13 4.70
CA ILE A 42 9.78 -20.60 4.67
C ILE A 42 9.28 -20.98 6.06
N SER A 43 8.05 -20.59 6.38
CA SER A 43 7.41 -20.98 7.64
C SER A 43 7.23 -22.49 7.71
N LYS A 44 7.36 -23.07 8.90
CA LYS A 44 7.02 -24.48 9.15
C LYS A 44 5.53 -24.76 8.92
N GLU A 45 4.70 -23.72 9.02
CA GLU A 45 3.24 -23.80 8.88
C GLU A 45 2.76 -23.58 7.43
N TRP A 46 3.65 -23.43 6.43
CA TRP A 46 3.27 -23.03 5.07
C TRP A 46 2.31 -24.01 4.35
N GLU A 47 2.34 -25.29 4.76
CA GLU A 47 1.46 -26.36 4.29
C GLU A 47 0.44 -26.81 5.34
N SER A 48 0.29 -26.05 6.44
CA SER A 48 -0.65 -26.38 7.51
C SER A 48 -2.09 -26.38 6.98
N PRO A 49 -2.85 -27.48 7.10
CA PRO A 49 -4.23 -27.56 6.61
C PRO A 49 -5.19 -26.69 7.43
N GLU A 50 -4.84 -26.35 8.67
CA GLU A 50 -5.58 -25.42 9.52
C GLU A 50 -5.34 -23.94 9.13
N GLY A 51 -4.32 -23.68 8.31
CA GLY A 51 -3.87 -22.34 7.96
C GLY A 51 -3.16 -21.63 9.10
N VAL A 52 -3.05 -20.30 9.01
CA VAL A 52 -2.42 -19.45 10.03
C VAL A 52 -3.37 -18.34 10.48
N PRO A 53 -3.40 -17.99 11.77
CA PRO A 53 -4.19 -16.86 12.24
C PRO A 53 -3.62 -15.56 11.66
N ILE A 54 -4.51 -14.68 11.19
CA ILE A 54 -4.14 -13.39 10.63
C ILE A 54 -4.44 -12.30 11.66
N SER A 55 -3.40 -11.60 12.12
CA SER A 55 -3.53 -10.47 13.06
C SER A 55 -3.64 -9.12 12.35
N ALA A 56 -3.01 -8.99 11.18
CA ALA A 56 -2.99 -7.76 10.39
C ALA A 56 -3.26 -8.04 8.92
N ILE A 57 -4.02 -7.14 8.28
CA ILE A 57 -4.13 -7.05 6.81
C ILE A 57 -3.50 -5.72 6.41
N ILE A 58 -2.59 -5.76 5.43
CA ILE A 58 -1.84 -4.58 4.99
C ILE A 58 -2.16 -4.33 3.53
N PHE A 59 -2.80 -3.21 3.25
CA PHE A 59 -2.91 -2.66 1.90
C PHE A 59 -1.73 -1.76 1.58
N GLY A 60 -1.35 -1.65 0.32
CA GLY A 60 -0.28 -0.75 -0.08
C GLY A 60 -0.21 -0.62 -1.59
N GLY A 61 0.23 0.55 -2.03
CA GLY A 61 0.36 0.89 -3.44
C GLY A 61 1.52 1.84 -3.64
N ARG A 62 2.01 1.94 -4.88
CA ARG A 62 3.05 2.91 -5.24
C ARG A 62 2.44 4.29 -5.31
N ARG A 63 2.79 5.18 -4.37
CA ARG A 63 2.30 6.56 -4.32
C ARG A 63 3.47 7.50 -4.06
N ALA A 64 3.91 8.25 -5.08
CA ALA A 64 4.95 9.26 -4.89
C ALA A 64 4.55 10.36 -3.89
N LYS A 65 3.26 10.72 -3.87
CA LYS A 65 2.65 11.74 -2.99
C LYS A 65 1.38 11.22 -2.31
N THR A 66 0.79 12.02 -1.42
CA THR A 66 -0.48 11.77 -0.69
C THR A 66 -0.40 10.79 0.49
N ALA A 67 -0.13 9.51 0.25
CA ALA A 67 -0.24 8.48 1.27
C ALA A 67 1.01 8.48 2.19
N PRO A 68 0.84 8.50 3.53
CA PRO A 68 1.98 8.43 4.45
C PRO A 68 2.58 7.03 4.47
N LEU A 69 3.77 6.91 5.09
CA LEU A 69 4.52 5.66 5.20
C LEU A 69 3.68 4.50 5.75
N VAL A 70 2.90 4.76 6.80
CA VAL A 70 1.95 3.80 7.38
C VAL A 70 0.82 4.50 8.11
N TYR A 71 -0.38 3.92 8.05
CA TYR A 71 -1.47 4.24 8.98
C TYR A 71 -2.36 3.01 9.22
N GLN A 72 -3.02 2.99 10.38
CA GLN A 72 -4.01 1.98 10.76
C GLN A 72 -5.43 2.50 10.51
N SER A 73 -6.32 1.64 10.04
CA SER A 73 -7.75 1.95 9.92
C SER A 73 -8.43 2.06 11.30
N ARG A 74 -9.50 2.87 11.38
CA ARG A 74 -10.26 3.07 12.64
C ARG A 74 -11.12 1.88 13.03
N SER A 75 -11.63 1.18 12.03
CA SER A 75 -12.56 0.08 12.19
C SER A 75 -12.40 -0.88 11.02
N TRP A 76 -13.11 -2.01 11.07
CA TRP A 76 -13.20 -2.91 9.92
C TRP A 76 -13.81 -2.21 8.70
N GLN A 77 -14.93 -1.49 8.86
CA GLN A 77 -15.58 -0.78 7.75
C GLN A 77 -14.63 0.25 7.11
N HIS A 78 -13.97 1.06 7.93
CA HIS A 78 -12.96 2.00 7.45
C HIS A 78 -11.77 1.27 6.79
N GLY A 79 -11.37 0.10 7.29
CA GLY A 79 -10.34 -0.72 6.66
C GLY A 79 -10.76 -1.30 5.30
N VAL A 80 -12.02 -1.70 5.14
CA VAL A 80 -12.58 -2.07 3.84
C VAL A 80 -12.57 -0.88 2.90
N PHE A 81 -12.92 0.33 3.38
CA PHE A 81 -12.82 1.57 2.61
C PHE A 81 -11.38 1.90 2.16
N VAL A 82 -10.40 1.71 3.04
CA VAL A 82 -8.97 1.86 2.72
C VAL A 82 -8.56 0.87 1.62
N GLY A 83 -9.02 -0.38 1.69
CA GLY A 83 -8.77 -1.37 0.65
C GLY A 83 -9.47 -1.05 -0.67
N SER A 84 -10.73 -0.63 -0.65
CA SER A 84 -11.52 -0.37 -1.87
C SER A 84 -11.11 0.91 -2.59
N SER A 85 -10.52 1.86 -1.87
CA SER A 85 -9.98 3.10 -2.42
C SER A 85 -8.49 3.00 -2.81
N LEU A 86 -7.87 1.83 -2.66
CA LEU A 86 -6.45 1.63 -2.91
C LEU A 86 -6.03 2.15 -4.28
N ALA A 87 -5.00 3.00 -4.29
CA ALA A 87 -4.42 3.56 -5.49
C ALA A 87 -2.94 3.21 -5.58
N SER A 88 -2.50 2.94 -6.79
CA SER A 88 -1.10 2.68 -7.12
C SER A 88 -0.78 3.25 -8.49
N GLU A 89 0.42 3.79 -8.65
CA GLU A 89 0.97 4.09 -9.95
C GLU A 89 1.11 2.81 -10.79
N THR A 90 0.85 2.94 -12.10
CA THR A 90 1.03 1.87 -13.07
C THR A 90 2.49 1.44 -13.18
N THR A 91 2.72 0.14 -13.02
CA THR A 91 4.03 -0.50 -13.26
C THR A 91 4.07 -1.10 -14.67
N ALA A 92 5.28 -1.46 -15.14
CA ALA A 92 5.47 -2.13 -16.43
C ALA A 92 4.77 -3.50 -16.54
N ALA A 93 4.30 -4.07 -15.42
CA ALA A 93 3.60 -5.36 -15.39
C ALA A 93 2.13 -5.26 -15.84
N ALA A 94 1.56 -4.05 -15.92
CA ALA A 94 0.19 -3.82 -16.37
C ALA A 94 0.17 -3.10 -17.72
N ALA A 95 -0.76 -3.50 -18.59
CA ALA A 95 -1.00 -2.79 -19.85
C ALA A 95 -1.46 -1.34 -19.56
N GLY A 96 -0.64 -0.34 -19.89
CA GLY A 96 -0.96 1.08 -19.69
C GLY A 96 0.28 1.99 -19.69
N LYS A 97 0.07 3.32 -19.69
CA LYS A 97 1.14 4.32 -19.55
C LYS A 97 1.70 4.25 -18.13
N VAL A 98 3.02 4.09 -17.97
CA VAL A 98 3.72 4.03 -16.69
C VAL A 98 3.62 5.38 -15.96
N GLY A 99 3.47 5.35 -14.62
CA GLY A 99 3.45 6.56 -13.78
C GLY A 99 2.09 7.26 -13.67
N VAL A 100 1.00 6.63 -14.14
CA VAL A 100 -0.36 7.14 -13.93
C VAL A 100 -0.94 6.47 -12.69
N VAL A 101 -1.45 7.27 -11.76
CA VAL A 101 -2.18 6.74 -10.59
C VAL A 101 -3.47 6.08 -11.06
N ARG A 102 -3.65 4.80 -10.71
CA ARG A 102 -4.89 4.06 -10.95
C ARG A 102 -5.44 3.54 -9.63
N ARG A 103 -6.76 3.33 -9.57
CA ARG A 103 -7.39 2.57 -8.50
C ARG A 103 -7.20 1.07 -8.77
N ASP A 104 -6.81 0.34 -7.74
CA ASP A 104 -6.62 -1.10 -7.76
C ASP A 104 -7.19 -1.68 -6.45
N PRO A 105 -8.53 -1.67 -6.28
CA PRO A 105 -9.18 -2.02 -5.02
C PRO A 105 -8.73 -3.40 -4.53
N MET A 106 -8.25 -3.46 -3.29
CA MET A 106 -7.70 -4.67 -2.65
C MET A 106 -6.59 -5.37 -3.47
N ALA A 107 -5.96 -4.68 -4.43
CA ALA A 107 -5.09 -5.26 -5.45
C ALA A 107 -5.76 -6.38 -6.28
N MET A 108 -7.08 -6.28 -6.46
CA MET A 108 -7.93 -7.31 -7.05
C MET A 108 -8.60 -6.88 -8.36
N LEU A 109 -8.29 -5.69 -8.89
CA LEU A 109 -8.94 -5.20 -10.11
C LEU A 109 -8.89 -6.19 -11.30
N PRO A 110 -7.74 -6.82 -11.63
CA PRO A 110 -7.67 -7.78 -12.72
C PRO A 110 -8.08 -9.21 -12.33
N PHE A 111 -8.47 -9.45 -11.06
CA PHE A 111 -8.68 -10.79 -10.50
C PHE A 111 -10.07 -11.01 -9.90
N CYS A 112 -10.86 -9.95 -9.72
CA CYS A 112 -12.20 -10.06 -9.13
C CYS A 112 -13.13 -10.86 -10.07
N GLY A 113 -13.57 -12.02 -9.62
CA GLY A 113 -14.36 -12.97 -10.43
C GLY A 113 -15.87 -12.70 -10.49
N TYR A 114 -16.35 -11.64 -9.83
CA TYR A 114 -17.76 -11.23 -9.79
C TYR A 114 -17.87 -9.72 -9.60
N ASN A 115 -19.08 -9.20 -9.40
CA ASN A 115 -19.30 -7.76 -9.26
C ASN A 115 -18.48 -7.16 -8.09
N MET A 116 -17.73 -6.10 -8.37
CA MET A 116 -16.80 -5.49 -7.43
C MET A 116 -17.50 -4.82 -6.23
N GLY A 117 -18.69 -4.23 -6.42
CA GLY A 117 -19.49 -3.67 -5.33
C GLY A 117 -19.99 -4.76 -4.38
N GLU A 118 -20.45 -5.88 -4.93
CA GLU A 118 -20.80 -7.07 -4.13
C GLU A 118 -19.58 -7.67 -3.41
N TYR A 119 -18.40 -7.62 -4.03
CA TYR A 119 -17.15 -8.03 -3.40
C TYR A 119 -16.81 -7.17 -2.17
N PHE A 120 -16.99 -5.85 -2.26
CA PHE A 120 -16.87 -4.98 -1.09
C PHE A 120 -17.94 -5.28 -0.03
N GLY A 121 -19.17 -5.55 -0.45
CA GLY A 121 -20.25 -5.97 0.43
C GLY A 121 -19.90 -7.26 1.19
N HIS A 122 -19.24 -8.21 0.52
CA HIS A 122 -18.74 -9.42 1.15
C HIS A 122 -17.71 -9.13 2.25
N TRP A 123 -16.72 -8.26 1.97
CA TRP A 123 -15.75 -7.82 2.98
C TRP A 123 -16.41 -7.19 4.21
N LEU A 124 -17.36 -6.27 4.01
CA LEU A 124 -18.11 -5.66 5.10
C LEU A 124 -18.87 -6.70 5.94
N ASN A 125 -19.47 -7.70 5.28
CA ASN A 125 -20.19 -8.77 5.96
C ASN A 125 -19.27 -9.72 6.73
N MET A 126 -18.02 -9.93 6.27
CA MET A 126 -17.04 -10.74 7.00
C MET A 126 -16.66 -10.12 8.34
N GLY A 127 -16.50 -8.79 8.41
CA GLY A 127 -16.22 -8.09 9.66
C GLY A 127 -17.30 -8.27 10.72
N LYS A 128 -18.57 -8.35 10.30
CA LYS A 128 -19.71 -8.61 11.20
C LYS A 128 -19.72 -10.04 11.76
N LYS A 129 -19.09 -10.98 11.06
CA LYS A 129 -19.02 -12.40 11.43
C LYS A 129 -17.76 -12.76 12.21
N ALA A 130 -16.68 -12.01 12.03
CA ALA A 130 -15.42 -12.23 12.70
C ALA A 130 -15.52 -11.82 14.18
N GLY A 131 -15.25 -12.76 15.10
CA GLY A 131 -15.21 -12.45 16.53
C GLY A 131 -14.01 -11.58 16.91
N ASN A 132 -12.88 -11.78 16.24
CA ASN A 132 -11.67 -10.95 16.38
C ASN A 132 -11.08 -10.69 14.99
N PRO A 133 -11.61 -9.71 14.24
CA PRO A 133 -11.10 -9.39 12.91
C PRO A 133 -9.66 -8.85 12.99
N PRO A 134 -8.79 -9.15 12.01
CA PRO A 134 -7.46 -8.54 11.95
C PRO A 134 -7.57 -7.02 11.84
N LYS A 135 -6.59 -6.32 12.43
CA LYS A 135 -6.43 -4.88 12.26
C LYS A 135 -6.00 -4.60 10.81
N ILE A 136 -6.54 -3.55 10.19
CA ILE A 136 -6.21 -3.20 8.81
C ILE A 136 -5.28 -2.00 8.80
N PHE A 137 -4.24 -2.06 7.99
CA PHE A 137 -3.24 -1.03 7.81
C PHE A 137 -3.09 -0.69 6.33
N HIS A 138 -2.58 0.49 6.07
CA HIS A 138 -2.11 0.89 4.75
C HIS A 138 -0.66 1.36 4.85
N VAL A 139 0.18 0.96 3.90
CA VAL A 139 1.59 1.35 3.81
C VAL A 139 1.91 2.00 2.47
N ASN A 140 2.88 2.90 2.46
CA ASN A 140 3.45 3.47 1.24
C ASN A 140 4.98 3.57 1.36
N TRP A 141 5.68 2.63 0.72
CA TRP A 141 7.15 2.61 0.67
C TRP A 141 7.75 3.58 -0.33
N PHE A 142 6.91 4.23 -1.15
CA PHE A 142 7.32 4.84 -2.42
C PHE A 142 7.16 6.35 -2.46
N ARG A 143 6.96 6.99 -1.31
CA ARG A 143 6.89 8.45 -1.22
C ARG A 143 8.24 9.04 -1.64
N THR A 144 8.21 10.09 -2.45
CA THR A 144 9.41 10.77 -2.94
C THR A 144 9.46 12.23 -2.49
N ASN A 145 10.65 12.82 -2.49
CA ASN A 145 10.82 14.29 -2.45
C ASN A 145 10.46 14.91 -3.81
N ASP A 146 10.66 16.23 -3.93
CA ASP A 146 10.41 16.97 -5.17
C ASP A 146 11.46 16.71 -6.26
N GLU A 147 12.65 16.23 -5.86
CA GLU A 147 13.69 15.73 -6.78
C GLU A 147 13.38 14.33 -7.34
N GLY A 148 12.39 13.62 -6.78
CA GLY A 148 11.98 12.27 -7.20
C GLY A 148 12.72 11.13 -6.50
N ASP A 149 13.54 11.42 -5.50
CA ASP A 149 14.23 10.43 -4.68
C ASP A 149 13.29 9.85 -3.61
N PHE A 150 13.40 8.55 -3.36
CA PHE A 150 12.62 7.88 -2.31
C PHE A 150 13.03 8.37 -0.93
N LEU A 151 12.04 8.78 -0.13
CA LEU A 151 12.24 9.22 1.25
C LEU A 151 12.48 8.04 2.21
N TRP A 152 12.00 6.84 1.86
CA TRP A 152 12.15 5.64 2.67
C TRP A 152 13.05 4.62 1.96
N PRO A 153 14.06 4.02 2.63
CA PRO A 153 15.01 3.10 2.00
C PRO A 153 14.37 1.79 1.50
N GLY A 154 13.25 1.36 2.08
CA GLY A 154 12.50 0.20 1.61
C GLY A 154 13.17 -1.15 1.93
N TYR A 155 12.81 -2.18 1.17
CA TYR A 155 13.38 -3.53 1.27
C TYR A 155 13.35 -4.11 2.70
N GLY A 156 14.51 -4.47 3.25
CA GLY A 156 14.64 -5.02 4.61
C GLY A 156 14.22 -4.03 5.69
N GLU A 157 14.41 -2.73 5.44
CA GLU A 157 14.08 -1.67 6.41
C GLU A 157 12.58 -1.55 6.64
N ASN A 158 11.74 -2.02 5.71
CA ASN A 158 10.29 -2.11 5.90
C ASN A 158 9.91 -2.90 7.16
N PHE A 159 10.78 -3.79 7.66
CA PHE A 159 10.55 -4.49 8.91
C PHE A 159 10.35 -3.54 10.10
N ARG A 160 10.97 -2.35 10.11
CA ARG A 160 10.79 -1.33 11.17
C ARG A 160 9.35 -0.83 11.24
N VAL A 161 8.68 -0.73 10.09
CA VAL A 161 7.26 -0.39 10.02
C VAL A 161 6.38 -1.59 10.36
N LEU A 162 6.78 -2.80 9.93
CA LEU A 162 6.08 -4.03 10.32
C LEU A 162 6.16 -4.28 11.83
N GLU A 163 7.27 -3.92 12.48
CA GLU A 163 7.45 -4.00 13.93
C GLU A 163 6.41 -3.12 14.63
N TRP A 164 6.19 -1.89 14.16
CA TRP A 164 5.13 -1.05 14.69
C TRP A 164 3.74 -1.67 14.47
N ILE A 165 3.46 -2.23 13.28
CA ILE A 165 2.20 -2.93 13.00
C ILE A 165 1.98 -4.11 13.96
N ILE A 166 3.02 -4.90 14.24
CA ILE A 166 2.98 -6.03 15.17
C ILE A 166 2.67 -5.51 16.59
N LYS A 167 3.41 -4.51 17.07
CA LYS A 167 3.15 -3.88 18.38
C LYS A 167 1.75 -3.29 18.46
N ARG A 168 1.22 -2.70 17.38
CA ARG A 168 -0.17 -2.24 17.31
C ARG A 168 -1.16 -3.38 17.39
N CYS A 169 -0.86 -4.55 16.82
CA CYS A 169 -1.71 -5.73 16.93
C CYS A 169 -1.77 -6.29 18.35
N GLU A 170 -0.64 -6.25 19.05
CA GLU A 170 -0.46 -6.73 20.43
C GLU A 170 -0.79 -5.68 21.51
N ASP A 171 -1.32 -4.51 21.09
CA ASP A 171 -1.62 -3.37 21.98
C ASP A 171 -0.40 -2.87 22.78
N GLY A 172 0.81 -3.09 22.26
CA GLY A 172 2.10 -2.74 22.88
C GLY A 172 2.65 -1.36 22.51
N VAL A 173 1.99 -0.62 21.61
CA VAL A 173 2.37 0.76 21.24
C VAL A 173 1.13 1.62 20.96
N GLY A 174 1.24 2.92 21.26
CA GLY A 174 0.21 3.90 20.93
C GLY A 174 0.17 4.27 19.45
N ALA A 175 -0.70 5.22 19.11
CA ALA A 175 -0.78 5.86 17.81
C ALA A 175 -1.47 7.22 17.97
N GLU A 176 -1.19 8.15 17.08
CA GLU A 176 -1.85 9.45 17.02
C GLU A 176 -3.08 9.36 16.11
N GLU A 177 -4.22 9.86 16.60
CA GLU A 177 -5.41 10.01 15.76
C GLU A 177 -5.17 11.09 14.72
N SER A 178 -5.55 10.80 13.48
CA SER A 178 -5.36 11.66 12.33
C SER A 178 -6.61 11.75 11.46
N LEU A 179 -6.56 12.54 10.39
CA LEU A 179 -7.68 12.72 9.46
C LEU A 179 -8.03 11.43 8.69
N ILE A 180 -7.06 10.51 8.54
CA ILE A 180 -7.20 9.29 7.73
C ILE A 180 -7.11 7.98 8.52
N GLY A 181 -6.95 8.05 9.84
CA GLY A 181 -6.84 6.86 10.69
C GLY A 181 -5.96 7.11 11.90
N PHE A 182 -5.13 6.12 12.25
CA PHE A 182 -4.11 6.27 13.28
C PHE A 182 -2.71 6.16 12.67
N ILE A 183 -1.82 7.09 12.99
CA ILE A 183 -0.42 7.10 12.53
C ILE A 183 0.52 6.83 13.71
N PRO A 184 1.71 6.24 13.47
CA PRO A 184 2.73 6.17 14.51
C PRO A 184 3.19 7.58 14.91
N LYS A 185 3.66 7.73 16.14
CA LYS A 185 4.58 8.85 16.42
C LYS A 185 5.89 8.58 15.71
N ALA A 186 6.63 9.63 15.32
CA ALA A 186 7.94 9.44 14.70
C ALA A 186 8.89 8.61 15.59
N GLU A 187 8.87 8.83 16.90
CA GLU A 187 9.66 8.07 17.88
C GLU A 187 9.31 6.57 17.98
N ASP A 188 8.13 6.16 17.50
CA ASP A 188 7.71 4.76 17.54
C ASP A 188 8.28 3.91 16.38
N ILE A 189 8.88 4.56 15.37
CA ILE A 189 9.56 3.88 14.26
C ILE A 189 11.07 3.93 14.49
N ASN A 190 11.68 2.76 14.66
CA ASN A 190 13.12 2.66 14.85
C ASN A 190 13.87 3.09 13.57
N THR A 191 14.61 4.19 13.63
CA THR A 191 15.51 4.66 12.54
C THR A 191 17.00 4.53 12.89
N GLU A 192 17.36 3.79 13.94
CA GLU A 192 18.76 3.51 14.27
C GLU A 192 19.50 2.91 13.06
N GLU A 193 20.68 3.45 12.80
CA GLU A 193 21.55 3.08 11.67
C GLU A 193 20.98 3.39 10.27
N LEU A 194 19.89 4.17 10.18
CA LEU A 194 19.38 4.69 8.92
C LEU A 194 19.83 6.14 8.68
N ASP A 195 20.10 6.47 7.42
CA ASP A 195 20.22 7.86 6.96
C ASP A 195 18.83 8.47 6.74
N VAL A 196 17.99 8.41 7.79
CA VAL A 196 16.63 8.97 7.82
C VAL A 196 16.53 9.82 9.08
N SER A 197 16.57 11.14 8.90
CA SER A 197 16.40 12.07 10.01
C SER A 197 14.97 12.03 10.56
N GLU A 198 14.80 12.48 11.80
CA GLU A 198 13.48 12.60 12.42
C GLU A 198 12.54 13.51 11.59
N ASP A 199 13.07 14.57 10.98
CA ASP A 199 12.30 15.47 10.11
C ASP A 199 11.83 14.79 8.82
N VAL A 200 12.68 13.96 8.21
CA VAL A 200 12.29 13.14 7.05
C VAL A 200 11.21 12.14 7.45
N LEU A 201 11.34 11.50 8.62
CA LEU A 201 10.34 10.57 9.13
C LEU A 201 9.00 11.25 9.42
N LYS A 202 9.01 12.45 10.03
CA LYS A 202 7.80 13.27 10.19
C LYS A 202 7.18 13.57 8.83
N GLY A 203 7.98 13.99 7.85
CA GLY A 203 7.54 14.20 6.47
C GLY A 203 6.92 12.96 5.83
N LEU A 204 7.48 11.77 6.07
CA LEU A 204 6.95 10.49 5.62
C LEU A 204 5.58 10.18 6.24
N LEU A 205 5.31 10.64 7.47
CA LEU A 205 4.07 10.44 8.22
C LEU A 205 3.04 11.57 8.02
N THR A 206 3.43 12.69 7.42
CA THR A 206 2.55 13.84 7.15
C THR A 206 1.37 13.47 6.26
N ILE A 207 0.20 14.01 6.61
CA ILE A 207 -1.03 13.98 5.83
C ILE A 207 -1.19 15.33 5.13
N ASP A 208 -0.99 15.35 3.82
CA ASP A 208 -1.17 16.54 3.01
C ASP A 208 -2.65 16.71 2.62
N VAL A 209 -3.35 17.64 3.27
CA VAL A 209 -4.81 17.77 3.16
C VAL A 209 -5.24 18.08 1.73
N GLU A 210 -4.52 18.96 1.02
CA GLU A 210 -4.83 19.33 -0.36
C GLU A 210 -4.75 18.11 -1.29
N SER A 211 -3.67 17.35 -1.23
CA SER A 211 -3.52 16.14 -2.04
C SER A 211 -4.55 15.06 -1.71
N TRP A 212 -4.99 14.97 -0.45
CA TRP A 212 -6.06 14.05 -0.06
C TRP A 212 -7.44 14.50 -0.56
N LEU A 213 -7.72 15.80 -0.60
CA LEU A 213 -8.95 16.34 -1.20
C LEU A 213 -9.01 16.05 -2.71
N GLU A 214 -7.88 16.18 -3.42
CA GLU A 214 -7.78 15.75 -4.82
C GLU A 214 -7.98 14.23 -4.98
N ASP A 215 -7.44 13.42 -4.05
CA ASP A 215 -7.60 11.96 -4.07
C ASP A 215 -9.07 11.54 -3.88
N ILE A 216 -9.84 12.26 -3.03
CA ILE A 216 -11.28 12.01 -2.80
C ILE A 216 -12.07 12.06 -4.10
N ASP A 217 -11.83 13.07 -4.95
CA ASP A 217 -12.57 13.19 -6.21
C ASP A 217 -12.32 11.97 -7.10
N SER A 218 -11.07 11.50 -7.16
CA SER A 218 -10.71 10.27 -7.86
C SER A 218 -11.33 9.01 -7.25
N ILE A 219 -11.50 8.94 -5.92
CA ILE A 219 -12.24 7.84 -5.27
C ILE A 219 -13.71 7.89 -5.68
N GLY A 220 -14.33 9.08 -5.66
CA GLY A 220 -15.71 9.30 -6.08
C GLY A 220 -15.96 8.90 -7.53
N GLU A 221 -15.08 9.30 -8.46
CA GLU A 221 -15.13 8.88 -9.86
C GLU A 221 -15.06 7.35 -10.02
N PHE A 222 -14.21 6.69 -9.23
CA PHE A 222 -14.10 5.24 -9.26
C PHE A 222 -15.37 4.57 -8.71
N TYR A 223 -15.90 5.06 -7.59
CA TYR A 223 -17.14 4.56 -6.98
C TYR A 223 -18.35 4.75 -7.89
N ASN A 224 -18.40 5.85 -8.66
CA ASN A 224 -19.43 6.04 -9.68
C ASN A 224 -19.38 4.97 -10.79
N LYS A 225 -18.20 4.43 -11.12
CA LYS A 225 -18.07 3.32 -12.09
C LYS A 225 -18.57 1.98 -11.52
N ILE A 226 -18.54 1.80 -10.20
CA ILE A 226 -19.12 0.63 -9.51
C ILE A 226 -20.65 0.71 -9.52
N GLY A 227 -21.20 1.92 -9.43
CA GLY A 227 -22.63 2.20 -9.55
C GLY A 227 -23.45 1.64 -8.38
N ASP A 228 -24.64 1.15 -8.68
CA ASP A 228 -25.68 0.81 -7.69
C ASP A 228 -25.29 -0.30 -6.71
N THR A 229 -24.29 -1.12 -7.06
CA THR A 229 -23.79 -2.20 -6.22
C THR A 229 -22.82 -1.75 -5.13
N LEU A 230 -22.41 -0.46 -5.14
CA LEU A 230 -21.52 0.09 -4.13
C LEU A 230 -22.20 0.09 -2.75
N PRO A 231 -21.61 -0.59 -1.74
CA PRO A 231 -22.19 -0.61 -0.39
C PRO A 231 -22.26 0.77 0.24
N GLU A 232 -23.37 1.04 0.95
CA GLU A 232 -23.60 2.33 1.61
C GLU A 232 -22.50 2.67 2.62
N GLY A 233 -22.02 1.69 3.38
CA GLY A 233 -20.92 1.89 4.33
C GLY A 233 -19.64 2.43 3.69
N LEU A 234 -19.37 2.19 2.40
CA LEU A 234 -18.23 2.79 1.71
C LEU A 234 -18.47 4.23 1.27
N LYS A 235 -19.73 4.61 0.99
CA LYS A 235 -20.12 5.99 0.71
C LYS A 235 -20.06 6.84 1.98
N GLU A 236 -20.45 6.26 3.11
CA GLU A 236 -20.34 6.86 4.44
C GLU A 236 -18.88 7.16 4.77
N GLU A 237 -17.97 6.19 4.63
CA GLU A 237 -16.54 6.39 4.89
C GLU A 237 -15.91 7.44 3.95
N LEU A 238 -16.31 7.48 2.67
CA LEU A 238 -15.87 8.53 1.75
C LEU A 238 -16.34 9.92 2.20
N SER A 239 -17.61 10.03 2.63
CA SER A 239 -18.19 11.28 3.12
C SER A 239 -17.53 11.74 4.41
N LEU A 240 -17.24 10.81 5.32
CA LEU A 240 -16.54 11.08 6.57
C LEU A 240 -15.11 11.56 6.33
N LEU A 241 -14.37 10.90 5.43
CA LEU A 241 -13.04 11.35 5.02
C LEU A 241 -13.07 12.78 4.48
N LYS A 242 -14.02 13.08 3.59
CA LYS A 242 -14.20 14.43 3.04
C LYS A 242 -14.48 15.45 4.14
N GLN A 243 -15.40 15.14 5.07
CA GLN A 243 -15.72 16.02 6.18
C GLN A 243 -14.49 16.28 7.08
N ASN A 244 -13.74 15.24 7.44
CA ASN A 244 -12.55 15.38 8.27
C ASN A 244 -11.53 16.32 7.63
N LEU A 245 -11.27 16.17 6.33
CA LEU A 245 -10.32 16.98 5.60
C LEU A 245 -10.80 18.43 5.40
N THR A 246 -12.06 18.64 5.05
CA THR A 246 -12.62 20.00 4.91
C THR A 246 -12.62 20.75 6.25
N ASN A 247 -12.99 20.10 7.35
CA ASN A 247 -12.95 20.71 8.68
C ASN A 247 -11.52 21.11 9.10
N ALA A 248 -10.51 20.35 8.70
CA ALA A 248 -9.11 20.68 8.97
C ALA A 248 -8.65 21.96 8.24
N CYS A 249 -9.13 22.18 7.01
CA CYS A 249 -8.90 23.42 6.27
C CYS A 249 -9.58 24.63 6.94
N GLU A 250 -10.83 24.46 7.39
CA GLU A 250 -11.61 25.53 8.02
C GLU A 250 -11.09 25.89 9.42
N GLY A 251 -10.69 24.88 10.21
CA GLY A 251 -10.13 25.05 11.56
C GLY A 251 -8.72 25.66 11.58
N SER A 252 -8.02 25.71 10.45
CA SER A 252 -6.72 26.40 10.33
C SER A 252 -6.86 27.90 10.04
N ILE A 253 -8.08 28.41 9.87
CA ILE A 253 -8.39 29.81 9.54
C ILE A 253 -9.00 30.58 10.75
N ALA A 254 -9.18 29.93 11.92
CA ALA A 254 -9.74 30.54 13.13
C ALA A 254 -8.69 30.86 14.20
#